data_AF-A0A660VFZ4-F1
#
_entry.id   AF-A0A660VFZ4-F1
#
_cell.length_a   1.000
_cell.length_b   1.000
_cell.length_c   1.000
_cell.angle_alpha   90.00
_cell.angle_beta   90.00
_cell.angle_gamma   90.00
#
_symmetry.space_group_name_H-M   'P 1'
#
loop_
_entity.id
_entity.type
_entity.pdbx_description
1 polymer ?
#
loop_
_entity_poly.entity_id
_entity_poly.type
_entity_poly.pdbx_seq_one_letter_code
_entity_poly.pdbx_strand_id
1 'polypeptide(L)'
;MATGEGMFNRLFFVNVRSDCSEKEAEEAISSLYNALGLFQHLDAHKFALIKIHFGEEGTDRFVRPKFVKALVSLILQTGAKVVIGDTNTLYPGRRSNAA
;
A
#
# COMPACT_ATOMS: atom_id res chain seq x y z
N MET A 1 21.45 -28.67 18.68
CA MET A 1 20.52 -27.81 19.44
C MET A 1 20.24 -26.59 18.57
N ALA A 2 19.12 -26.59 17.84
CA ALA A 2 18.70 -25.42 17.06
C ALA A 2 17.99 -24.47 18.02
N THR A 3 18.59 -23.31 18.23
CA THR A 3 18.06 -22.21 19.04
C THR A 3 16.73 -21.75 18.44
N GLY A 4 15.66 -21.89 19.22
CA GLY A 4 14.38 -21.25 18.93
C GLY A 4 14.53 -19.75 19.10
N GLU A 5 14.95 -19.05 18.05
CA GLU A 5 14.82 -17.60 18.01
C GLU A 5 13.33 -17.27 17.84
N GLY A 6 12.76 -16.61 18.84
CA GLY A 6 11.40 -16.12 18.78
C GLY A 6 11.22 -15.23 17.54
N MET A 7 10.22 -15.53 16.73
CA MET A 7 9.87 -14.73 15.56
C MET A 7 9.36 -13.36 16.02
N PHE A 8 10.27 -12.39 16.14
CA PHE A 8 9.91 -11.01 16.43
C PHE A 8 9.18 -10.44 15.22
N ASN A 9 7.90 -10.10 15.40
CA ASN A 9 7.14 -9.37 14.41
C ASN A 9 7.72 -7.94 14.29
N ARG A 10 8.36 -7.65 13.16
CA ARG A 10 8.94 -6.32 12.90
C ARG A 10 7.86 -5.38 12.38
N LEU A 11 7.63 -4.29 13.10
CA LEU A 11 6.75 -3.20 12.67
C LEU A 11 7.58 -2.13 11.95
N PHE A 12 7.21 -1.83 10.71
CA PHE A 12 7.76 -0.72 9.95
C PHE A 12 6.70 0.37 9.85
N PHE A 13 7.06 1.60 10.20
CA PHE A 13 6.18 2.75 10.05
C PHE A 13 6.97 3.97 9.57
N VAL A 14 6.30 4.83 8.80
CA VAL A 14 6.79 6.16 8.44
C VAL A 14 5.69 7.15 8.81
N ASN A 15 6.07 8.25 9.43
CA ASN A 15 5.14 9.34 9.72
C ASN A 15 5.13 10.32 8.54
N VAL A 16 3.96 10.51 7.94
CA VAL A 16 3.76 11.45 6.83
C VAL A 16 2.47 12.22 7.07
N ARG A 17 2.49 13.53 6.85
CA ARG A 17 1.30 14.37 6.96
C ARG A 17 0.34 14.13 5.79
N SER A 18 -0.94 14.35 6.01
CA SER A 18 -1.97 14.18 4.97
C SER A 18 -1.76 15.12 3.77
N ASP A 19 -1.20 16.30 4.00
CA ASP A 19 -0.89 17.35 3.02
C ASP A 19 0.52 17.25 2.42
N CYS A 20 1.25 16.15 2.65
CA CYS A 20 2.60 15.99 2.10
C CYS A 20 2.65 16.13 0.57
N SER A 21 3.80 16.55 0.06
CA SER A 21 4.10 16.56 -1.38
C SER A 21 4.13 15.15 -1.96
N GLU A 22 4.09 15.05 -3.31
CA GLU A 22 4.31 13.77 -4.01
C GLU A 22 5.68 13.19 -3.69
N LYS A 23 6.72 14.04 -3.62
CA LYS A 23 8.09 13.63 -3.30
C LYS A 23 8.19 12.99 -1.90
N GLU A 24 7.59 13.60 -0.89
CA GLU A 24 7.56 13.02 0.47
C GLU A 24 6.80 11.69 0.51
N ALA A 25 5.72 11.56 -0.27
CA ALA A 25 5.00 10.29 -0.39
C ALA A 25 5.87 9.21 -1.06
N GLU A 26 6.61 9.56 -2.11
CA GLU A 26 7.56 8.67 -2.79
C GLU A 26 8.68 8.21 -1.86
N GLU A 27 9.29 9.13 -1.10
CA GLU A 27 10.34 8.81 -0.13
C GLU A 27 9.83 7.88 0.99
N ALA A 28 8.64 8.16 1.52
CA ALA A 28 8.03 7.35 2.56
C ALA A 28 7.73 5.92 2.09
N ILE A 29 7.09 5.78 0.92
CA ILE A 29 6.74 4.48 0.35
C ILE A 29 7.99 3.70 -0.06
N SER A 30 8.99 4.36 -0.66
CA SER A 30 10.26 3.72 -1.04
C SER A 30 11.00 3.18 0.18
N SER A 31 11.00 3.94 1.29
CA SER A 31 11.63 3.51 2.54
C SER A 31 10.97 2.25 3.09
N LEU A 32 9.63 2.19 3.12
CA LEU A 32 8.89 1.00 3.55
C LEU A 32 9.08 -0.19 2.59
N TYR A 33 9.02 0.06 1.28
CA TYR A 33 9.20 -0.95 0.24
C TYR A 33 10.56 -1.66 0.37
N ASN A 34 11.61 -0.87 0.58
CA ASN A 34 12.97 -1.38 0.77
C ASN A 34 13.12 -2.11 2.11
N ALA A 35 12.62 -1.54 3.21
CA ALA A 35 12.72 -2.14 4.54
C ALA A 35 11.99 -3.48 4.64
N LEU A 36 10.88 -3.64 3.91
CA LEU A 36 10.13 -4.89 3.80
C LEU A 36 10.73 -5.88 2.79
N GLY A 37 11.69 -5.45 1.96
CA GLY A 37 12.27 -6.29 0.91
C GLY A 37 11.26 -6.72 -0.15
N LEU A 38 10.23 -5.90 -0.43
CA LEU A 38 9.10 -6.31 -1.27
C LEU A 38 9.50 -6.71 -2.70
N PHE A 39 10.59 -6.14 -3.23
CA PHE A 39 11.11 -6.48 -4.56
C PHE A 39 11.38 -7.98 -4.73
N GLN A 40 11.71 -8.69 -3.65
CA GLN A 40 12.04 -10.13 -3.66
C GLN A 40 10.82 -11.00 -3.94
N HIS A 41 9.62 -10.44 -3.80
CA HIS A 41 8.34 -11.14 -3.94
C HIS A 41 7.61 -10.78 -5.24
N LEU A 42 8.23 -9.95 -6.09
CA LEU A 42 7.66 -9.48 -7.35
C LEU A 42 8.35 -10.16 -8.54
N ASP A 43 7.57 -10.52 -9.55
CA ASP A 43 7.99 -11.32 -10.70
C ASP A 43 7.46 -10.66 -11.98
N ALA A 44 8.36 -10.46 -12.95
CA ALA A 44 8.08 -9.78 -14.22
C ALA A 44 6.93 -10.42 -15.03
N HIS A 45 6.64 -11.70 -14.80
CA HIS A 45 5.60 -12.42 -15.54
C HIS A 45 4.29 -12.56 -14.77
N LYS A 46 4.18 -11.96 -13.57
CA LYS A 46 3.00 -12.09 -12.70
C LYS A 46 2.30 -10.76 -12.46
N PHE A 47 1.07 -10.88 -11.96
CA PHE A 47 0.29 -9.75 -11.49
C PHE A 47 0.53 -9.50 -9.99
N ALA A 48 0.79 -8.25 -9.63
CA ALA A 48 0.80 -7.76 -8.27
C ALA A 48 -0.51 -7.03 -8.00
N LEU A 49 -1.36 -7.63 -7.15
CA LEU A 49 -2.60 -7.00 -6.70
C LEU A 49 -2.29 -6.06 -5.53
N ILE A 50 -2.53 -4.76 -5.73
CA ILE A 50 -2.55 -3.77 -4.66
C ILE A 50 -4.00 -3.64 -4.21
N LYS A 51 -4.31 -4.27 -3.07
CA LYS A 51 -5.60 -4.09 -2.42
C LYS A 51 -5.60 -2.77 -1.65
N ILE A 52 -6.54 -1.89 -1.95
CA ILE A 52 -6.75 -0.63 -1.24
C ILE A 52 -8.21 -0.44 -0.87
N HIS A 53 -8.49 0.50 0.03
CA HIS A 53 -9.83 1.04 0.25
C HIS A 53 -9.97 2.36 -0.50
N PHE A 54 -10.87 2.43 -1.49
CA PHE A 54 -11.04 3.63 -2.32
C PHE A 54 -11.67 4.83 -1.58
N GLY A 55 -12.30 4.58 -0.43
CA GLY A 55 -13.03 5.61 0.31
C GLY A 55 -14.40 5.92 -0.28
N GLU A 56 -15.17 6.71 0.47
CA GLU A 56 -16.46 7.24 0.04
C GLU A 56 -16.38 8.77 -0.03
N GLU A 57 -17.21 9.37 -0.89
CA GLU A 57 -17.32 10.82 -1.00
C GLU A 57 -17.59 11.46 0.38
N GLY A 58 -16.85 12.51 0.71
CA GLY A 58 -16.95 13.20 2.00
C GLY A 58 -16.17 12.56 3.15
N THR A 59 -15.48 11.44 2.92
CA THR A 59 -14.59 10.82 3.91
C THR A 59 -13.13 11.11 3.61
N ASP A 60 -12.28 11.16 4.63
CA ASP A 60 -10.82 11.25 4.50
C ASP A 60 -10.11 9.92 4.79
N ARG A 61 -10.85 8.89 5.23
CA ARG A 61 -10.42 7.53 5.62
C ARG A 61 -10.04 6.64 4.43
N PHE A 62 -9.31 7.18 3.46
CA PHE A 62 -8.83 6.44 2.30
C PHE A 62 -7.38 6.80 1.99
N VAL A 63 -6.67 5.86 1.37
CA VAL A 63 -5.28 6.05 0.99
C VAL A 63 -5.22 7.08 -0.14
N ARG A 64 -4.53 8.19 0.07
CA ARG A 64 -4.39 9.24 -0.96
C ARG A 64 -3.65 8.69 -2.19
N PRO A 65 -4.09 9.03 -3.42
CA PRO A 65 -3.53 8.46 -4.65
C PRO A 65 -2.00 8.57 -4.79
N LYS A 66 -1.38 9.62 -4.26
CA LYS A 66 0.08 9.83 -4.27
C LYS A 66 0.87 8.66 -3.67
N PHE A 67 0.38 8.05 -2.59
CA PHE A 67 1.04 6.90 -1.96
C PHE A 67 0.90 5.63 -2.81
N VAL A 68 -0.28 5.44 -3.42
CA VAL A 68 -0.53 4.30 -4.32
C VAL A 68 0.33 4.42 -5.58
N LYS A 69 0.38 5.61 -6.18
CA LYS A 69 1.23 5.92 -7.33
C LYS A 69 2.70 5.60 -7.06
N ALA A 70 3.23 6.02 -5.90
CA ALA A 70 4.61 5.72 -5.52
C ALA A 70 4.89 4.21 -5.48
N LEU A 71 3.98 3.43 -4.88
CA LEU A 71 4.13 1.96 -4.81
C LEU A 71 4.01 1.31 -6.19
N VAL A 72 3.05 1.76 -7.01
CA VAL A 72 2.85 1.28 -8.39
C VAL A 72 4.13 1.49 -9.20
N SER A 73 4.73 2.68 -9.14
CA SER A 73 5.98 2.98 -9.84
C SER A 73 7.11 2.02 -9.48
N LEU A 74 7.27 1.69 -8.19
CA LEU A 74 8.29 0.75 -7.72
C LEU A 74 8.02 -0.68 -8.21
N ILE A 75 6.76 -1.13 -8.18
CA ILE A 75 6.40 -2.47 -8.66
C ILE A 75 6.62 -2.59 -10.16
N LEU A 76 6.23 -1.58 -10.95
CA LEU A 76 6.42 -1.60 -12.41
C LEU A 76 7.90 -1.69 -12.81
N GLN A 77 8.82 -1.14 -12.01
CA GLN A 77 10.27 -1.27 -12.25
C GLN A 77 10.77 -2.73 -12.16
N THR A 78 10.04 -3.61 -11.48
CA THR A 78 10.37 -5.05 -11.42
C THR A 78 9.92 -5.82 -12.68
N GLY A 79 9.20 -5.16 -13.59
CA GLY A 79 8.54 -5.78 -14.75
C GLY A 79 7.19 -6.41 -14.44
N ALA A 80 6.79 -6.51 -13.17
CA ALA A 80 5.50 -7.06 -12.78
C ALA A 80 4.33 -6.20 -13.28
N LYS A 81 3.19 -6.83 -13.55
CA LYS A 81 1.96 -6.13 -13.93
C LYS A 81 1.19 -5.74 -12.68
N VAL A 82 0.76 -4.49 -12.58
CA VAL A 82 0.00 -4.03 -11.40
C VAL A 82 -1.50 -4.09 -11.67
N VAL A 83 -2.24 -4.62 -10.70
CA VAL A 83 -3.70 -4.53 -10.62
C VAL A 83 -4.06 -3.82 -9.33
N ILE A 84 -4.91 -2.79 -9.39
CA ILE A 84 -5.45 -2.16 -8.19
C ILE A 84 -6.86 -2.71 -7.98
N GLY A 85 -7.12 -3.21 -6.79
CA GLY A 85 -8.42 -3.76 -6.43
C GLY A 85 -8.88 -3.27 -5.07
N ASP A 86 -10.18 -3.34 -4.85
CA ASP A 86 -10.82 -3.09 -3.57
C ASP A 86 -11.82 -4.23 -3.31
N THR A 87 -12.01 -4.56 -2.04
CA THR A 87 -12.97 -5.58 -1.59
C THR A 87 -14.14 -4.93 -0.86
N ASN A 88 -14.49 -3.70 -1.22
CA ASN A 88 -15.63 -3.00 -0.67
C ASN A 88 -16.94 -3.63 -1.16
N THR A 89 -17.89 -3.78 -0.25
CA THR A 89 -19.27 -4.13 -0.61
C THR A 89 -19.88 -2.99 -1.42
N LEU A 90 -20.44 -3.32 -2.59
CA LEU A 90 -21.15 -2.36 -3.41
C LEU A 90 -22.51 -2.08 -2.78
N TYR A 91 -22.63 -0.94 -2.09
CA TYR A 91 -23.91 -0.46 -1.59
C TYR A 91 -24.60 0.38 -2.67
N PRO A 92 -25.93 0.30 -2.82
CA PRO A 92 -26.67 1.10 -3.79
C PRO A 92 -26.70 2.61 -3.45
N GLY A 93 -26.10 3.03 -2.34
CA GLY A 93 -25.99 4.42 -1.91
C GLY A 93 -24.88 4.62 -0.86
N ARG A 94 -24.76 5.84 -0.33
CA ARG A 94 -23.81 6.16 0.76
C ARG A 94 -24.07 5.28 1.98
N ARG A 95 -23.02 4.88 2.71
CA ARG A 95 -23.20 4.10 3.95
C ARG A 95 -23.98 4.90 4.97
N SER A 96 -25.11 4.35 5.41
CA SER A 96 -26.02 4.99 6.38
C SER A 96 -25.44 5.05 7.80
N ASN A 97 -24.48 4.17 8.11
CA ASN A 97 -23.97 3.95 9.48
C ASN A 97 -22.44 4.14 9.58
N ALA A 98 -21.85 4.98 8.73
CA ALA A 98 -20.41 5.27 8.74
C ALA A 98 -20.06 6.67 9.22
N ALA A 99 -20.98 7.37 9.90
CA ALA A 99 -20.71 8.64 10.59
C ALA A 99 -19.77 8.42 11.77
#